data_AF-M1J0L7-F1
#
_entry.id   AF-M1J0L7-F1
#
_cell.length_a   1.000
_cell.length_b   1.000
_cell.length_c   1.000
_cell.angle_alpha   90.00
_cell.angle_beta   90.00
_cell.angle_gamma   90.00
#
_symmetry.space_group_name_H-M   'P 1'
#
loop_
_entity.id
_entity.type
_entity.pdbx_description
1 polymer ?
#
loop_
_entity_poly.entity_id
_entity_poly.type
_entity_poly.pdbx_seq_one_letter_code
_entity_poly.pdbx_strand_id
1 'polypeptide(L)'
;MDKWIVPREKFSKLFPFSVDAKDFFLKYIKDEKFSVCYITGRLKQIADHLTYSFQGEIGHMYWSVRYKGVNTRVVNKYVQVYFDNKEGDINDSVLVSFVFAKELGLLGFGIITDVELDALRKYVYTDETSGFYPLRIGIKVFWLHNSIINSWKDYTKWEGIRKTRNSPLIPLPAGVICIENFKGKPVKPFIKDFILEMERGIEETLSFYNGLKEEPRKDFNQANT
;
A
#
# COMPACT_ATOMS: atom_id res chain seq x y z
N MET A 1 -11.96 -22.79 -3.82
CA MET A 1 -11.77 -22.43 -2.40
C MET A 1 -12.75 -21.32 -2.10
N ASP A 2 -13.64 -21.54 -1.15
CA ASP A 2 -14.47 -20.46 -0.63
C ASP A 2 -13.56 -19.35 -0.10
N LYS A 3 -13.86 -18.09 -0.44
CA LYS A 3 -13.12 -16.96 0.10
C LYS A 3 -13.52 -16.82 1.57
N TRP A 4 -12.63 -17.21 2.48
CA TRP A 4 -12.84 -17.09 3.93
C TRP A 4 -12.92 -15.63 4.40
N ILE A 5 -12.39 -14.69 3.60
CA ILE A 5 -12.42 -13.26 3.87
C ILE A 5 -12.91 -12.55 2.60
N VAL A 6 -13.93 -11.69 2.75
CA VAL A 6 -14.45 -10.84 1.68
C VAL A 6 -14.47 -9.38 2.14
N PRO A 7 -14.20 -8.41 1.25
CA PRO A 7 -14.35 -7.00 1.58
C PRO A 7 -15.78 -6.70 2.03
N ARG A 8 -15.92 -5.78 2.97
CA ARG A 8 -17.24 -5.25 3.33
C ARG A 8 -17.86 -4.55 2.13
N GLU A 9 -19.18 -4.67 1.99
CA GLU A 9 -19.92 -4.20 0.81
C GLU A 9 -19.56 -2.76 0.41
N LYS A 10 -19.47 -1.86 1.41
CA LYS A 10 -19.11 -0.43 1.26
C LYS A 10 -17.79 -0.21 0.51
N PHE A 11 -16.80 -1.10 0.68
CA PHE A 11 -15.48 -1.01 0.05
C PHE A 11 -15.26 -2.02 -1.07
N SER A 12 -16.21 -2.92 -1.32
CA SER A 12 -16.05 -4.03 -2.28
C SER A 12 -15.60 -3.58 -3.67
N LYS A 13 -16.04 -2.39 -4.11
CA LYS A 13 -15.68 -1.80 -5.40
C LYS A 13 -14.21 -1.37 -5.52
N LEU A 14 -13.46 -1.23 -4.40
CA LEU A 14 -12.03 -0.87 -4.42
C LEU A 14 -11.09 -2.05 -4.76
N PHE A 15 -11.57 -3.28 -4.62
CA PHE A 15 -10.71 -4.47 -4.67
C PHE A 15 -10.50 -5.08 -6.06
N PRO A 16 -11.46 -5.05 -7.00
CA PRO A 16 -11.23 -5.51 -8.37
C PRO A 16 -10.12 -4.72 -9.09
N PHE A 17 -9.45 -5.35 -10.06
CA PHE A 17 -8.51 -4.68 -10.96
C PHE A 17 -9.26 -4.18 -12.20
N SER A 18 -10.00 -3.08 -12.05
CA SER A 18 -10.92 -2.59 -13.09
C SER A 18 -11.01 -1.07 -13.14
N VAL A 19 -11.56 -0.54 -14.23
CA VAL A 19 -11.90 0.88 -14.38
C VAL A 19 -12.88 1.33 -13.28
N ASP A 20 -13.86 0.50 -12.93
CA ASP A 20 -14.79 0.79 -11.84
C ASP A 20 -14.08 1.01 -10.50
N ALA A 21 -13.05 0.21 -10.22
CA ALA A 21 -12.25 0.37 -9.00
C ALA A 21 -11.42 1.65 -9.02
N LYS A 22 -10.85 2.01 -10.18
CA LYS A 22 -10.18 3.30 -10.39
C LYS A 22 -11.15 4.44 -10.09
N ASP A 23 -12.32 4.45 -10.73
CA ASP A 23 -13.28 5.55 -10.62
C ASP A 23 -13.82 5.68 -9.18
N PHE A 24 -14.06 4.54 -8.53
CA PHE A 24 -14.50 4.51 -7.13
C PHE A 24 -13.41 5.02 -6.18
N PHE A 25 -12.15 4.65 -6.40
CA PHE A 25 -11.02 5.21 -5.64
C PHE A 25 -10.88 6.73 -5.88
N LEU A 26 -10.89 7.18 -7.13
CA LEU A 26 -10.78 8.59 -7.48
C LEU A 26 -11.94 9.42 -6.90
N LYS A 27 -13.12 8.82 -6.71
CA LYS A 27 -14.22 9.47 -6.00
C LYS A 27 -13.85 9.80 -4.54
N TYR A 28 -13.26 8.88 -3.79
CA TYR A 28 -12.77 9.18 -2.42
C TYR A 28 -11.77 10.34 -2.40
N ILE A 29 -10.91 10.41 -3.42
CA ILE A 29 -9.91 11.48 -3.56
C ILE A 29 -10.56 12.82 -3.88
N LYS A 30 -11.49 12.85 -4.85
CA LYS A 30 -12.24 14.06 -5.25
C LYS A 30 -13.08 14.61 -4.08
N ASP A 31 -13.76 13.72 -3.37
CA ASP A 31 -14.63 14.04 -2.22
C ASP A 31 -13.84 14.30 -0.92
N GLU A 32 -12.50 14.26 -0.96
CA GLU A 32 -11.61 14.50 0.20
C GLU A 32 -11.81 13.55 1.39
N LYS A 33 -12.45 12.40 1.12
CA LYS A 33 -12.73 11.30 2.05
C LYS A 33 -11.52 10.39 2.24
N PHE A 34 -10.37 10.99 2.51
CA PHE A 34 -9.15 10.23 2.76
C PHE A 34 -8.23 10.89 3.80
N SER A 35 -7.37 10.06 4.38
CA SER A 35 -6.24 10.46 5.22
C SER A 35 -4.93 9.95 4.62
N VAL A 36 -3.82 10.62 4.90
CA VAL A 36 -2.53 10.34 4.25
C VAL A 36 -1.56 9.67 5.22
N CYS A 37 -1.00 8.55 4.78
CA CYS A 37 0.08 7.83 5.43
C CYS A 37 1.25 7.62 4.48
N TYR A 38 2.42 7.41 5.08
CA TYR A 38 3.70 7.23 4.42
C TYR A 38 4.29 5.93 4.94
N ILE A 39 4.70 5.06 4.03
CA ILE A 39 5.53 3.89 4.32
C ILE A 39 6.89 4.19 3.72
N THR A 40 7.91 4.30 4.56
CA THR A 40 9.28 4.55 4.10
C THR A 40 10.22 3.44 4.54
N GLY A 41 10.89 2.81 3.57
CA GLY A 41 11.86 1.74 3.78
C GLY A 41 13.15 1.96 3.00
N ARG A 42 14.10 1.03 3.17
CA ARG A 42 15.19 0.87 2.20
C ARG A 42 14.66 0.18 0.95
N LEU A 43 15.28 0.44 -0.20
CA LEU A 43 14.85 -0.10 -1.49
C LEU A 43 14.62 -1.61 -1.46
N LYS A 44 15.62 -2.38 -0.98
CA LYS A 44 15.49 -3.84 -0.89
C LYS A 44 14.27 -4.27 -0.06
N GLN A 45 14.06 -3.62 1.08
CA GLN A 45 12.91 -3.94 1.94
C GLN A 45 11.59 -3.65 1.23
N ILE A 46 11.46 -2.50 0.58
CA ILE A 46 10.26 -2.14 -0.19
C ILE A 46 10.05 -3.12 -1.35
N ALA A 47 11.14 -3.52 -2.02
CA ALA A 47 11.10 -4.49 -3.11
C ALA A 47 10.63 -5.87 -2.66
N ASP A 48 11.10 -6.37 -1.51
CA ASP A 48 10.67 -7.66 -0.95
C ASP A 48 9.13 -7.64 -0.70
N HIS A 49 8.59 -6.55 -0.15
CA HIS A 49 7.15 -6.37 0.09
C HIS A 49 6.32 -6.16 -1.18
N LEU A 50 6.83 -5.42 -2.17
CA LEU A 50 6.17 -5.27 -3.46
C LEU A 50 6.20 -6.57 -4.27
N THR A 51 7.27 -7.37 -4.16
CA THR A 51 7.39 -8.68 -4.82
C THR A 51 6.25 -9.62 -4.41
N TYR A 52 5.88 -9.63 -3.13
CA TYR A 52 4.70 -10.36 -2.69
C TYR A 52 3.41 -9.84 -3.33
N SER A 53 3.27 -8.53 -3.54
CA SER A 53 2.11 -7.99 -4.25
C SER A 53 2.05 -8.44 -5.72
N PHE A 54 3.15 -8.90 -6.31
CA PHE A 54 3.18 -9.44 -7.66
C PHE A 54 2.96 -10.96 -7.69
N GLN A 55 3.48 -11.68 -6.70
CA GLN A 55 3.58 -13.14 -6.75
C GLN A 55 2.74 -13.88 -5.69
N GLY A 56 2.55 -13.28 -4.52
CA GLY A 56 1.77 -13.84 -3.41
C GLY A 56 0.29 -13.46 -3.53
N GLU A 57 -0.08 -12.40 -2.83
CA GLU A 57 -1.41 -11.81 -2.95
C GLU A 57 -1.40 -10.68 -3.96
N ILE A 58 -1.79 -11.02 -5.18
CA ILE A 58 -1.74 -10.09 -6.32
C ILE A 58 -2.45 -8.78 -5.96
N GLY A 59 -1.77 -7.66 -6.19
CA GLY A 59 -2.29 -6.32 -5.93
C GLY A 59 -2.26 -5.86 -4.47
N HIS A 60 -1.78 -6.70 -3.54
CA HIS A 60 -1.71 -6.39 -2.12
C HIS A 60 -0.27 -6.46 -1.61
N MET A 61 0.27 -5.31 -1.23
CA MET A 61 1.54 -5.22 -0.52
C MET A 61 1.29 -5.35 0.98
N TYR A 62 2.15 -6.05 1.71
CA TYR A 62 2.12 -6.02 3.17
C TYR A 62 3.37 -5.38 3.69
N TRP A 63 3.26 -4.38 4.57
CA TRP A 63 4.40 -3.80 5.27
C TRP A 63 4.49 -4.36 6.68
N SER A 64 5.66 -4.88 7.04
CA SER A 64 5.89 -5.51 8.35
C SER A 64 6.67 -4.58 9.27
N VAL A 65 6.17 -4.40 10.49
CA VAL A 65 6.80 -3.56 11.52
C VAL A 65 7.40 -4.45 12.61
N ARG A 66 8.71 -4.28 12.84
CA ARG A 66 9.46 -5.04 13.84
C ARG A 66 8.91 -4.76 15.24
N TYR A 67 8.90 -5.74 16.14
CA TYR A 67 8.36 -5.63 17.50
C TYR A 67 8.83 -4.38 18.25
N LYS A 68 10.14 -4.12 18.27
CA LYS A 68 10.73 -2.93 18.92
C LYS A 68 10.31 -1.60 18.29
N GLY A 69 9.77 -1.61 17.08
CA GLY A 69 9.27 -0.46 16.35
C GLY A 69 7.75 -0.44 16.22
N VAL A 70 7.02 -1.37 16.87
CA VAL A 70 5.55 -1.37 16.87
C VAL A 70 5.09 -0.07 17.50
N ASN A 71 4.50 0.77 16.68
CA ASN A 71 3.89 2.01 17.09
C ASN A 71 2.40 1.91 16.81
N THR A 72 1.58 1.99 17.86
CA THR A 72 0.12 1.90 17.76
C THR A 72 -0.50 3.09 17.02
N ARG A 73 0.25 4.13 16.67
CA ARG A 73 -0.28 5.30 15.92
C ARG A 73 -0.96 4.91 14.61
N VAL A 74 -0.41 3.95 13.86
CA VAL A 74 -1.05 3.50 12.61
C VAL A 74 -2.32 2.69 12.89
N VAL A 75 -2.32 1.87 13.94
CA VAL A 75 -3.51 1.13 14.41
C VAL A 75 -4.61 2.12 14.83
N ASN A 76 -4.26 3.12 15.64
CA ASN A 76 -5.18 4.14 16.10
C ASN A 76 -5.72 4.97 14.93
N LYS A 77 -4.88 5.31 13.94
CA LYS A 77 -5.33 6.03 12.73
C LYS A 77 -6.25 5.16 11.87
N TYR A 78 -5.97 3.86 11.76
CA TYR A 78 -6.84 2.89 11.10
C TYR A 78 -8.22 2.83 11.76
N VAL A 79 -8.26 2.70 13.09
CA VAL A 79 -9.51 2.74 13.84
C VAL A 79 -10.24 4.07 13.64
N GLN A 80 -9.54 5.21 13.80
CA GLN A 80 -10.11 6.54 13.65
C GLN A 80 -10.73 6.78 12.26
N VAL A 81 -10.11 6.29 11.19
CA VAL A 81 -10.58 6.56 9.83
C VAL A 81 -11.71 5.63 9.42
N TYR A 82 -11.67 4.36 9.82
CA TYR A 82 -12.65 3.37 9.35
C TYR A 82 -13.81 3.13 10.30
N PHE A 83 -13.72 3.48 11.58
CA PHE A 83 -14.78 3.23 12.56
C PHE A 83 -15.35 4.56 13.06
N ASP A 84 -16.67 4.70 13.00
CA ASP A 84 -17.36 5.83 13.61
C ASP A 84 -17.50 5.61 15.13
N ASN A 85 -17.72 6.69 15.88
CA ASN A 85 -17.99 6.65 17.33
C ASN A 85 -19.33 5.97 17.66
N LYS A 86 -20.14 5.64 16.66
CA LYS A 86 -21.37 4.84 16.80
C LYS A 86 -21.01 3.38 16.56
N GLU A 87 -21.22 2.54 17.59
CA GLU A 87 -20.97 1.11 17.51
C GLU A 87 -21.63 0.50 16.26
N GLY A 88 -20.82 -0.09 15.38
CA GLY A 88 -21.28 -0.88 14.24
C GLY A 88 -21.29 -0.19 12.88
N ASP A 89 -21.09 1.13 12.78
CA ASP A 89 -20.93 1.79 11.47
C ASP A 89 -19.46 2.01 11.10
N ILE A 90 -19.21 1.91 9.80
CA ILE A 90 -17.89 2.09 9.20
C ILE A 90 -17.90 3.40 8.47
N ASN A 91 -16.97 4.28 8.80
CA ASN A 91 -16.88 5.56 8.16
C ASN A 91 -16.53 5.40 6.67
N ASP A 92 -17.13 6.24 5.83
CA ASP A 92 -16.91 6.28 4.40
C ASP A 92 -15.67 7.13 4.10
N SER A 93 -14.50 6.65 4.50
CA SER A 93 -13.20 7.28 4.28
C SER A 93 -12.12 6.21 4.15
N VAL A 94 -11.04 6.55 3.42
CA VAL A 94 -9.93 5.62 3.19
C VAL A 94 -8.60 6.15 3.71
N LEU A 95 -7.71 5.24 4.10
CA LEU A 95 -6.31 5.57 4.41
C LEU A 95 -5.44 5.36 3.19
N VAL A 96 -5.00 6.44 2.54
CA VAL A 96 -4.08 6.37 1.41
C VAL A 96 -2.66 6.32 1.93
N SER A 97 -1.91 5.29 1.56
CA SER A 97 -0.51 5.10 1.91
C SER A 97 0.38 5.32 0.69
N PHE A 98 1.36 6.20 0.84
CA PHE A 98 2.41 6.46 -0.13
C PHE A 98 3.65 5.64 0.23
N VAL A 99 4.17 4.88 -0.72
CA VAL A 99 5.27 3.93 -0.54
C VAL A 99 6.56 4.53 -1.07
N PHE A 100 7.53 4.74 -0.18
CA PHE A 100 8.81 5.35 -0.49
C PHE A 100 9.96 4.37 -0.23
N ALA A 101 10.91 4.34 -1.17
CA ALA A 101 12.27 3.90 -0.89
C ALA A 101 13.14 5.12 -0.60
N LYS A 102 13.92 5.10 0.48
CA LYS A 102 14.85 6.20 0.84
C LYS A 102 15.77 6.57 -0.33
N GLU A 103 16.18 5.55 -1.08
CA GLU A 103 17.13 5.63 -2.16
C GLU A 103 16.49 6.12 -3.47
N LEU A 104 15.17 6.04 -3.66
CA LEU A 104 14.54 6.36 -4.95
C LEU A 104 13.46 7.44 -4.86
N GLY A 105 12.88 7.68 -3.67
CA GLY A 105 11.72 8.53 -3.51
C GLY A 105 10.42 7.71 -3.58
N LEU A 106 9.36 8.33 -4.09
CA LEU A 106 8.03 7.72 -4.17
C LEU A 106 8.00 6.63 -5.25
N LEU A 107 7.59 5.42 -4.87
CA LEU A 107 7.50 4.26 -5.73
C LEU A 107 6.06 3.87 -6.09
N GLY A 108 5.11 4.17 -5.21
CA GLY A 108 3.73 3.73 -5.38
C GLY A 108 2.79 4.35 -4.34
N PHE A 109 1.49 4.14 -4.52
CA PHE A 109 0.51 4.38 -3.47
C PHE A 109 -0.65 3.39 -3.56
N GLY A 110 -1.36 3.25 -2.45
CA GLY A 110 -2.52 2.38 -2.32
C GLY A 110 -3.37 2.75 -1.11
N ILE A 111 -4.38 1.94 -0.82
CA ILE A 111 -5.21 2.09 0.37
C ILE A 111 -4.80 1.07 1.42
N ILE A 112 -4.71 1.47 2.69
CA ILE A 112 -4.52 0.53 3.80
C ILE A 112 -5.85 -0.20 4.02
N THR A 113 -5.85 -1.51 3.80
CA THR A 113 -7.03 -2.37 3.86
C THR A 113 -7.19 -3.02 5.22
N ASP A 114 -6.08 -3.37 5.86
CA ASP A 114 -6.05 -4.11 7.12
C ASP A 114 -4.78 -3.78 7.92
N VAL A 115 -4.90 -3.99 9.23
CA VAL A 115 -3.81 -3.89 10.19
C VAL A 115 -3.90 -5.09 11.11
N GLU A 116 -2.96 -6.02 10.99
CA GLU A 116 -2.97 -7.29 11.71
C GLU A 116 -1.86 -7.34 12.76
N LEU A 117 -2.19 -7.88 13.93
CA LEU A 117 -1.21 -8.31 14.93
C LEU A 117 -1.11 -9.83 14.89
N ASP A 118 -0.01 -10.34 14.34
CA ASP A 118 0.22 -11.75 14.12
C ASP A 118 1.64 -12.14 14.53
N ALA A 119 1.70 -12.78 15.70
CA ALA A 119 2.91 -13.27 16.31
C ALA A 119 3.33 -14.68 15.84
N LEU A 120 2.49 -15.38 15.08
CA LEU A 120 2.64 -16.82 14.87
C LEU A 120 3.05 -17.17 13.44
N ARG A 121 2.61 -16.39 12.45
CA ARG A 121 2.97 -16.63 11.05
C ARG A 121 4.17 -15.77 10.66
N LYS A 122 4.92 -16.20 9.63
CA LYS A 122 6.00 -15.42 9.00
C LYS A 122 5.62 -15.06 7.57
N TYR A 123 6.17 -13.97 7.06
CA TYR A 123 5.96 -13.57 5.67
C TYR A 123 7.01 -14.20 4.74
N VAL A 124 6.56 -14.88 3.69
CA VAL A 124 7.38 -15.79 2.86
C VAL A 124 8.41 -15.06 1.99
N TYR A 125 8.24 -13.75 1.76
CA TYR A 125 9.11 -12.94 0.90
C TYR A 125 10.00 -11.95 1.64
N THR A 126 9.87 -11.88 2.98
CA THR A 126 10.73 -11.02 3.79
C THR A 126 11.68 -11.86 4.59
N ASP A 127 12.93 -11.43 4.63
CA ASP A 127 13.92 -12.02 5.52
C ASP A 127 13.65 -11.59 6.97
N GLU A 128 12.82 -12.37 7.68
CA GLU A 128 12.57 -12.21 9.11
C GLU A 128 13.68 -12.83 9.99
N THR A 129 14.82 -13.27 9.43
CA THR A 129 15.92 -13.85 10.23
C THR A 129 16.50 -12.86 11.24
N SER A 130 16.38 -11.56 10.95
CA SER A 130 16.90 -10.51 11.82
C SER A 130 15.96 -10.15 12.97
N GLY A 131 14.73 -10.66 13.04
CA GLY A 131 13.86 -10.43 14.20
C GLY A 131 12.37 -10.63 13.93
N PHE A 132 11.57 -10.24 14.91
CA PHE A 132 10.13 -10.52 14.92
C PHE A 132 9.29 -9.32 14.45
N TYR A 133 8.33 -9.56 13.56
CA TYR A 133 7.51 -8.51 12.93
C TYR A 133 6.00 -8.75 13.15
N PRO A 134 5.50 -8.50 14.36
CA PRO A 134 4.14 -8.89 14.72
C PRO A 134 3.07 -8.00 14.10
N LEU A 135 3.39 -6.78 13.67
CA LEU A 135 2.43 -5.86 13.07
C LEU A 135 2.56 -5.85 11.56
N ARG A 136 1.47 -6.18 10.86
CA ARG A 136 1.36 -6.15 9.40
C ARG A 136 0.33 -5.11 8.97
N ILE A 137 0.63 -4.44 7.89
CA ILE A 137 -0.25 -3.42 7.30
C ILE A 137 -0.45 -3.82 5.84
N GLY A 138 -1.65 -4.29 5.51
CA GLY A 138 -2.05 -4.62 4.15
C GLY A 138 -2.40 -3.36 3.37
N ILE A 139 -1.86 -3.25 2.16
CA ILE A 139 -2.08 -2.14 1.24
C ILE A 139 -2.54 -2.69 -0.10
N LYS A 140 -3.79 -2.40 -0.49
CA LYS A 140 -4.25 -2.58 -1.87
C LYS A 140 -3.60 -1.50 -2.72
N VAL A 141 -2.71 -1.90 -3.62
CA VAL A 141 -1.95 -1.00 -4.49
C VAL A 141 -2.87 -0.45 -5.59
N PHE A 142 -2.83 0.88 -5.79
CA PHE A 142 -3.56 1.57 -6.86
C PHE A 142 -2.62 2.14 -7.91
N TRP A 143 -1.43 2.56 -7.53
CA TRP A 143 -0.46 3.12 -8.46
C TRP A 143 0.95 2.63 -8.13
N LEU A 144 1.70 2.32 -9.18
CA LEU A 144 3.14 2.09 -9.14
C LEU A 144 3.81 2.98 -10.18
N HIS A 145 5.04 3.40 -9.89
CA HIS A 145 5.87 4.05 -10.89
C HIS A 145 6.12 3.12 -12.08
N ASN A 146 6.07 3.65 -13.31
CA ASN A 146 6.10 2.83 -14.53
C ASN A 146 7.37 1.97 -14.67
N SER A 147 8.52 2.41 -14.12
CA SER A 147 9.73 1.58 -14.11
C SER A 147 9.57 0.29 -13.28
N ILE A 148 8.73 0.30 -12.25
CA ILE A 148 8.39 -0.89 -11.46
C ILE A 148 7.55 -1.84 -12.31
N ILE A 149 6.51 -1.34 -12.97
CA ILE A 149 5.65 -2.16 -13.85
C ILE A 149 6.50 -2.83 -14.95
N ASN A 150 7.37 -2.05 -15.59
CA ASN A 150 8.21 -2.52 -16.70
C ASN A 150 9.36 -3.45 -16.25
N SER A 151 9.79 -3.39 -14.99
CA SER A 151 10.91 -4.16 -14.46
C SER A 151 10.55 -4.85 -13.13
N TRP A 152 9.32 -5.35 -12.99
CA TRP A 152 8.80 -5.83 -11.69
C TRP A 152 9.59 -7.01 -11.10
N LYS A 153 10.30 -7.77 -11.95
CA LYS A 153 11.18 -8.88 -11.54
C LYS A 153 12.59 -8.44 -11.10
N ASP A 154 12.96 -7.18 -11.33
CA ASP A 154 14.32 -6.68 -11.12
C ASP A 154 14.28 -5.29 -10.48
N TYR A 155 14.29 -5.27 -9.13
CA TYR A 155 14.19 -4.03 -8.37
C TYR A 155 15.40 -3.10 -8.52
N THR A 156 16.51 -3.57 -9.10
CA THR A 156 17.70 -2.75 -9.34
C THR A 156 17.49 -1.74 -10.47
N LYS A 157 16.47 -1.96 -11.32
CA LYS A 157 16.06 -1.08 -12.43
C LYS A 157 14.93 -0.13 -12.04
N TRP A 158 14.46 -0.19 -10.80
CA TRP A 158 13.37 0.67 -10.37
C TRP A 158 13.84 2.11 -10.22
N GLU A 159 12.89 3.01 -10.43
CA GLU A 159 13.05 4.45 -10.26
C GLU A 159 11.89 4.95 -9.40
N GLY A 160 12.05 6.13 -8.83
CA GLY A 160 11.02 6.76 -8.03
C GLY A 160 10.93 8.26 -8.30
N ILE A 161 9.79 8.84 -7.94
CA ILE A 161 9.58 10.27 -8.05
C ILE A 161 10.32 10.95 -6.89
N ARG A 162 11.31 11.78 -7.23
CA ARG A 162 11.99 12.68 -6.29
C ARG A 162 11.51 14.09 -6.48
N LYS A 163 10.76 14.63 -5.52
CA LYS A 163 10.37 16.04 -5.49
C LYS A 163 11.34 16.85 -4.62
N THR A 164 11.29 18.17 -4.77
CA THR A 164 12.09 19.11 -3.98
C THR A 164 11.71 19.05 -2.50
N ARG A 165 12.61 19.52 -1.61
CA ARG A 165 12.43 19.50 -0.14
C ARG A 165 11.15 20.19 0.38
N ASN A 166 10.45 20.96 -0.46
CA ASN A 166 9.22 21.68 -0.08
C ASN A 166 7.93 20.95 -0.49
N SER A 167 8.04 19.82 -1.17
CA SER A 167 6.90 18.95 -1.46
C SER A 167 6.65 17.99 -0.30
N PRO A 168 5.38 17.67 0.02
CA PRO A 168 5.08 16.58 0.94
C PRO A 168 5.42 15.19 0.35
N LEU A 169 5.75 15.07 -0.95
CA LEU A 169 6.18 13.81 -1.57
C LEU A 169 7.68 13.55 -1.38
N ILE A 170 8.10 13.46 -0.13
CA ILE A 170 9.46 13.07 0.25
C ILE A 170 9.42 11.89 1.21
N PRO A 171 10.46 11.04 1.23
CA PRO A 171 10.58 9.99 2.23
C PRO A 171 10.66 10.62 3.63
N LEU A 172 9.83 10.11 4.55
CA LEU A 172 9.88 10.46 5.96
C LEU A 172 10.82 9.50 6.70
N PRO A 173 11.06 9.66 8.03
CA PRO A 173 11.79 8.65 8.79
C PRO A 173 11.21 7.25 8.56
N ALA A 174 12.08 6.22 8.60
CA ALA A 174 11.69 4.86 8.26
C ALA A 174 10.54 4.33 9.12
N GLY A 175 9.65 3.56 8.50
CA GLY A 175 8.45 3.02 9.13
C GLY A 175 7.17 3.56 8.51
N VAL A 176 6.09 3.56 9.29
CA VAL A 176 4.78 4.05 8.86
C VAL A 176 4.37 5.28 9.66
N ILE A 177 4.09 6.37 8.95
CA ILE A 177 3.75 7.66 9.56
C ILE A 177 2.56 8.26 8.83
N CYS A 178 1.51 8.60 9.57
CA CYS A 178 0.36 9.35 9.03
C CYS A 178 0.49 10.82 9.42
N ILE A 179 0.32 11.72 8.44
CA ILE A 179 0.51 13.16 8.64
C ILE A 179 -0.67 13.93 8.06
N GLU A 180 -1.01 15.03 8.72
CA GLU A 180 -2.03 15.97 8.26
C GLU A 180 -1.39 17.27 7.74
N ASN A 181 -0.20 17.60 8.26
CA ASN A 181 0.55 18.79 7.92
C ASN A 181 2.00 18.46 7.59
N PHE A 182 2.56 19.16 6.62
CA PHE A 182 3.97 19.13 6.28
C PHE A 182 4.50 20.57 6.26
N LYS A 183 5.48 20.86 7.13
CA LYS A 183 6.03 22.21 7.33
C LYS A 183 4.95 23.29 7.54
N GLY A 184 3.94 22.98 8.37
CA GLY A 184 2.86 23.89 8.71
C GLY A 184 1.77 24.07 7.64
N LYS A 185 1.82 23.32 6.52
CA LYS A 185 0.79 23.34 5.49
C LYS A 185 0.02 22.01 5.44
N PRO A 186 -1.32 22.03 5.25
CA PRO A 186 -2.10 20.82 5.06
C PRO A 186 -1.59 20.01 3.86
N VAL A 187 -1.39 18.70 4.04
CA VAL A 187 -0.90 17.84 2.94
C VAL A 187 -1.99 17.42 1.98
N LYS A 188 -3.23 17.32 2.47
CA LYS A 188 -4.35 16.71 1.73
C LYS A 188 -4.59 17.35 0.35
N PRO A 189 -4.63 18.69 0.19
CA PRO A 189 -4.88 19.31 -1.12
C PRO A 189 -3.80 18.93 -2.15
N PHE A 190 -2.52 19.02 -1.76
CA PHE A 190 -1.41 18.64 -2.64
C PHE A 190 -1.49 17.16 -3.05
N ILE A 191 -1.80 16.29 -2.09
CA ILE A 191 -1.89 14.85 -2.32
C ILE A 191 -3.08 14.50 -3.22
N LYS A 192 -4.22 15.19 -3.06
CA LYS A 192 -5.37 15.08 -3.95
C LYS A 192 -4.97 15.40 -5.39
N ASP A 193 -4.37 16.55 -5.63
CA ASP A 193 -3.95 16.97 -6.97
C ASP A 193 -2.98 15.97 -7.59
N PHE A 194 -1.97 15.53 -6.83
CA PHE A 194 -1.01 14.55 -7.30
C PHE A 194 -1.66 13.20 -7.68
N ILE A 195 -2.58 12.67 -6.86
CA ILE A 195 -3.23 11.39 -7.19
C ILE A 195 -4.09 11.53 -8.44
N LEU A 196 -4.78 12.66 -8.62
CA LEU A 196 -5.59 12.93 -9.81
C LEU A 196 -4.71 13.03 -11.07
N GLU A 197 -3.51 13.61 -10.99
CA GLU A 197 -2.54 13.60 -12.09
C GLU A 197 -2.10 12.18 -12.49
N MET A 198 -2.14 11.23 -11.55
CA MET A 198 -1.72 9.84 -11.77
C MET A 198 -2.86 8.94 -12.29
N GLU A 199 -4.01 9.48 -12.69
CA GLU A 199 -5.18 8.70 -13.15
C GLU A 199 -4.82 7.63 -14.19
N ARG A 200 -4.08 8.01 -15.24
CA ARG A 200 -3.63 7.07 -16.27
C ARG A 200 -2.69 5.99 -15.69
N GLY A 201 -1.77 6.38 -14.81
CA GLY A 201 -0.87 5.43 -14.16
C GLY A 201 -1.60 4.44 -13.25
N ILE A 202 -2.72 4.85 -12.63
CA ILE A 202 -3.57 3.95 -11.84
C ILE A 202 -4.18 2.89 -12.75
N GLU A 203 -4.69 3.29 -13.91
CA GLU A 203 -5.25 2.37 -14.90
C GLU A 203 -4.22 1.37 -15.42
N GLU A 204 -3.01 1.85 -15.74
CA GLU A 204 -1.87 1.02 -16.14
C GLU A 204 -1.49 0.02 -15.03
N THR A 205 -1.46 0.46 -13.76
CA THR A 205 -1.14 -0.39 -12.60
C THR A 205 -2.21 -1.47 -12.37
N LEU A 206 -3.50 -1.12 -12.42
CA LEU A 206 -4.58 -2.08 -12.25
C LEU A 206 -4.59 -3.10 -13.39
N SER A 207 -4.38 -2.66 -14.63
CA SER A 207 -4.27 -3.55 -15.80
C SER A 207 -3.10 -4.53 -15.67
N PHE A 208 -1.95 -4.05 -15.19
CA PHE A 208 -0.80 -4.89 -14.89
C PHE A 208 -1.12 -5.99 -13.87
N TYR A 209 -1.74 -5.64 -12.74
CA TYR A 209 -2.14 -6.63 -11.74
C TYR A 209 -3.21 -7.60 -12.25
N ASN A 210 -4.12 -7.15 -13.13
CA ASN A 210 -5.07 -8.05 -13.77
C ASN A 210 -4.36 -9.08 -14.66
N GLY A 211 -3.38 -8.64 -15.45
CA GLY A 211 -2.55 -9.55 -16.27
C GLY A 211 -1.82 -10.60 -15.44
N LEU A 212 -1.23 -10.21 -14.29
CA LEU A 212 -0.57 -11.17 -13.39
C LEU A 212 -1.52 -12.22 -12.81
N LYS A 213 -2.80 -11.86 -12.60
CA LYS A 213 -3.81 -12.79 -12.07
C LYS A 213 -4.21 -13.86 -13.08
N GLU A 214 -4.11 -13.54 -14.37
CA GLU A 214 -4.42 -14.42 -15.48
C GLU A 214 -3.23 -15.32 -15.88
N GLU A 215 -2.01 -15.02 -15.43
CA GLU A 215 -0.85 -15.89 -15.65
C GLU A 215 -1.04 -17.25 -14.93
N PRO A 216 -0.78 -18.39 -15.60
CA PRO A 216 -0.80 -19.70 -14.96
C PRO A 216 0.22 -19.72 -13.83
N ARG A 217 -0.22 -19.90 -12.59
CA ARG A 217 0.68 -20.12 -11.46
C ARG A 217 1.44 -21.42 -11.72
N LYS A 218 2.75 -21.32 -11.99
CA LYS A 218 3.63 -22.48 -11.85
C LYS A 218 3.63 -22.82 -10.36
N ASP A 219 3.00 -23.93 -10.00
CA ASP A 219 2.96 -24.41 -8.63
C ASP A 219 4.38 -24.50 -8.07
N PHE A 220 4.71 -23.63 -7.12
CA PHE A 220 5.89 -23.77 -6.27
C PHE A 220 5.63 -24.87 -5.24
N ASN A 221 5.40 -26.09 -5.72
CA ASN A 221 5.38 -27.30 -4.91
C ASN A 221 6.31 -28.31 -5.56
N GLN A 222 7.63 -28.13 -5.37
CA GLN A 222 8.65 -29.18 -5.42
C GLN A 222 10.02 -28.58 -5.09
N ALA A 223 10.32 -28.47 -3.80
CA ALA A 223 11.68 -28.52 -3.27
C ALA A 223 11.59 -28.69 -1.75
N ASN A 224 11.27 -29.91 -1.32
CA ASN A 224 11.63 -30.51 -0.04
C ASN A 224 11.08 -31.95 -0.04
N THR A 225 11.75 -32.79 -0.81
CA THR A 225 11.84 -34.24 -0.59
C THR A 225 13.31 -34.56 -0.41
#